data_AF-A0A1F2WJ34-F1
#
_entry.id   AF-A0A1F2WJ34-F1
#
_cell.length_a   1.000
_cell.length_b   1.000
_cell.length_c   1.000
_cell.angle_alpha   90.00
_cell.angle_beta   90.00
_cell.angle_gamma   90.00
#
_symmetry.space_group_name_H-M   'P 1'
#
loop_
_entity.id
_entity.type
_entity.pdbx_description
1 polymer ?
#
loop_
_entity_poly.entity_id
_entity_poly.type
_entity_poly.pdbx_seq_one_letter_code
_entity_poly.pdbx_strand_id
1 'polypeptide(L)'
;MDKKQRSLLIKGYFFLARNIAAGIIVNKILDFLAWSDYRLLILLSMWHPDNAARVKYLRKRGVTVGENVFVDLGVFIEITTPLSVIIEDYAAIGYGAVIYAHDASLNQAYDLPMRVKTTHLKWNCAVGARAMVMPGVTVGEGAGVAPGAVAVKDVPDMVVVGGNPAEPIMKLEDLVKGWQFDMKKHPENYYDNPTAVRPPKTIAEEWIHWREEGLEINQAIDLRTGTPFDYILDYKKIKKTQES
;
A
#
# COMPACT_ATOMS: atom_id res chain seq x y z
N MET A 1 0.92 -16.08 -68.73
CA MET A 1 1.14 -16.73 -67.42
C MET A 1 0.17 -17.89 -67.28
N ASP A 2 0.67 -19.11 -67.17
CA ASP A 2 -0.16 -20.31 -67.11
C ASP A 2 -0.92 -20.41 -65.75
N LYS A 3 -1.90 -21.30 -65.65
CA LYS A 3 -2.70 -21.51 -64.42
C LYS A 3 -1.84 -21.92 -63.21
N LYS A 4 -0.76 -22.69 -63.43
CA LYS A 4 0.17 -23.16 -62.39
C LYS A 4 1.00 -21.99 -61.86
N GLN A 5 1.51 -21.12 -62.74
CA GLN A 5 2.23 -19.90 -62.39
C GLN A 5 1.34 -18.92 -61.62
N ARG A 6 0.08 -18.74 -62.05
CA ARG A 6 -0.92 -17.95 -61.29
C ARG A 6 -1.18 -18.52 -59.90
N SER A 7 -1.33 -19.84 -59.79
CA SER A 7 -1.53 -20.51 -58.50
C SER A 7 -0.33 -20.34 -57.56
N LEU A 8 0.91 -20.48 -58.06
CA LEU A 8 2.12 -20.25 -57.28
C LEU A 8 2.24 -18.81 -56.78
N LEU A 9 1.94 -17.82 -57.63
CA LEU A 9 1.94 -16.41 -57.23
C LEU A 9 0.92 -16.13 -56.13
N ILE A 10 -0.31 -16.64 -56.26
CA ILE A 10 -1.35 -16.48 -55.22
C ILE A 10 -0.90 -17.11 -53.90
N LYS A 11 -0.31 -18.31 -53.93
CA LYS A 11 0.24 -18.97 -52.73
C LYS A 11 1.38 -18.15 -52.10
N GLY A 12 2.25 -17.57 -52.92
CA GLY A 12 3.34 -16.69 -52.46
C GLY A 12 2.82 -15.42 -51.77
N TYR A 13 1.86 -14.73 -52.36
CA TYR A 13 1.23 -13.55 -51.75
C TYR A 13 0.46 -13.89 -50.48
N PHE A 14 -0.24 -15.03 -50.44
CA PHE A 14 -0.93 -15.49 -49.22
C PHE A 14 0.05 -15.81 -48.10
N PHE A 15 1.18 -16.47 -48.41
CA PHE A 15 2.26 -16.73 -47.47
C PHE A 15 2.86 -15.42 -46.91
N LEU A 16 3.13 -14.45 -47.79
CA LEU A 16 3.62 -13.12 -47.40
C LEU A 16 2.63 -12.39 -46.49
N ALA A 17 1.35 -12.33 -46.88
CA ALA A 17 0.30 -11.69 -46.09
C ALA A 17 0.14 -12.33 -44.71
N ARG A 18 0.20 -13.66 -44.62
CA ARG A 18 0.16 -14.40 -43.34
C ARG A 18 1.34 -14.03 -42.43
N ASN A 19 2.55 -13.93 -42.97
CA ASN A 19 3.73 -13.57 -42.18
C ASN A 19 3.69 -12.09 -41.72
N ILE A 20 3.21 -11.18 -42.56
CA ILE A 20 3.01 -9.77 -42.16
C ILE A 20 1.96 -9.68 -41.04
N ALA A 21 0.82 -10.37 -41.19
CA ALA A 21 -0.22 -10.40 -40.16
C ALA A 21 0.29 -11.02 -38.85
N ALA A 22 1.07 -12.11 -38.92
CA ALA A 22 1.71 -12.72 -37.76
C ALA A 22 2.67 -11.74 -37.06
N GLY A 23 3.49 -10.99 -37.81
CA GLY A 23 4.36 -9.95 -37.26
C GLY A 23 3.60 -8.83 -36.56
N ILE A 24 2.49 -8.35 -37.15
CA ILE A 24 1.62 -7.34 -36.52
C ILE A 24 1.01 -7.87 -35.22
N ILE A 25 0.54 -9.12 -35.20
CA ILE A 25 -0.04 -9.76 -34.01
C ILE A 25 1.03 -9.92 -32.92
N VAL A 26 2.22 -10.42 -33.27
CA VAL A 26 3.33 -10.59 -32.32
C VAL A 26 3.74 -9.26 -31.71
N ASN A 27 3.90 -8.20 -32.51
CA ASN A 27 4.23 -6.88 -32.00
C ASN A 27 3.16 -6.36 -31.04
N LYS A 28 1.85 -6.48 -31.39
CA LYS A 28 0.77 -6.10 -30.48
C LYS A 28 0.78 -6.87 -29.15
N ILE A 29 1.11 -8.17 -29.19
CA ILE A 29 1.24 -8.98 -27.97
C ILE A 29 2.44 -8.52 -27.14
N LEU A 30 3.60 -8.28 -27.77
CA LEU A 30 4.79 -7.78 -27.08
C LEU A 30 4.55 -6.39 -26.48
N ASP A 31 3.90 -5.48 -27.21
CA ASP A 31 3.50 -4.17 -26.71
C ASP A 31 2.56 -4.29 -25.52
N PHE A 32 1.58 -5.20 -25.57
CA PHE A 32 0.69 -5.48 -24.45
C PHE A 32 1.43 -6.08 -23.25
N LEU A 33 2.35 -7.01 -23.46
CA LEU A 33 3.17 -7.60 -22.40
C LEU A 33 4.08 -6.55 -21.76
N ALA A 34 4.76 -5.73 -22.55
CA ALA A 34 5.57 -4.62 -22.05
C ALA A 34 4.73 -3.57 -21.31
N TRP A 35 3.55 -3.24 -21.84
CA TRP A 35 2.60 -2.32 -21.22
C TRP A 35 2.05 -2.88 -19.89
N SER A 36 1.78 -4.18 -19.81
CA SER A 36 1.19 -4.84 -18.65
C SER A 36 2.20 -5.17 -17.56
N ASP A 37 3.46 -5.47 -17.90
CA ASP A 37 4.50 -5.88 -16.94
C ASP A 37 4.71 -4.82 -15.84
N TYR A 38 5.01 -3.58 -16.23
CA TYR A 38 5.25 -2.50 -15.25
C TYR A 38 3.99 -2.15 -14.43
N ARG A 39 2.80 -2.18 -15.05
CA ARG A 39 1.53 -1.89 -14.37
C ARG A 39 1.18 -2.97 -13.35
N LEU A 40 1.43 -4.23 -13.69
CA LEU A 40 1.25 -5.34 -12.77
C LEU A 40 2.20 -5.22 -11.58
N LEU A 41 3.46 -4.84 -11.81
CA LEU A 41 4.41 -4.57 -10.72
C LEU A 41 3.91 -3.44 -9.81
N ILE A 42 3.35 -2.36 -10.35
CA ILE A 42 2.74 -1.30 -9.55
C ILE A 42 1.62 -1.87 -8.67
N LEU A 43 0.64 -2.55 -9.26
CA LEU A 43 -0.50 -3.09 -8.52
C LEU A 43 -0.07 -4.09 -7.44
N LEU A 44 0.84 -5.00 -7.76
CA LEU A 44 1.35 -5.99 -6.81
C LEU A 44 2.18 -5.34 -5.71
N SER A 45 2.99 -4.33 -6.02
CA SER A 45 3.75 -3.60 -5.00
C SER A 45 2.87 -2.85 -4.00
N MET A 46 1.64 -2.47 -4.41
CA MET A 46 0.69 -1.76 -3.56
C MET A 46 -0.24 -2.69 -2.78
N TRP A 47 -0.72 -3.77 -3.42
CA TRP A 47 -1.89 -4.52 -2.93
C TRP A 47 -1.66 -6.01 -2.71
N HIS A 48 -0.48 -6.54 -3.00
CA HIS A 48 -0.20 -7.93 -2.67
C HIS A 48 -0.37 -8.15 -1.15
N PRO A 49 -1.05 -9.21 -0.67
CA PRO A 49 -1.37 -9.37 0.75
C PRO A 49 -0.14 -9.55 1.65
N ASP A 50 0.89 -10.20 1.14
CA ASP A 50 2.16 -10.40 1.85
C ASP A 50 3.11 -9.18 1.73
N ASN A 51 3.69 -8.74 2.85
CA ASN A 51 4.63 -7.62 2.93
C ASN A 51 5.93 -7.89 2.17
N ALA A 52 6.51 -9.08 2.33
CA ALA A 52 7.79 -9.41 1.70
C ALA A 52 7.68 -9.38 0.17
N ALA A 53 6.55 -9.84 -0.37
CA ALA A 53 6.22 -9.72 -1.77
C ALA A 53 6.07 -8.25 -2.21
N ARG A 54 5.38 -7.39 -1.45
CA ARG A 54 5.30 -5.94 -1.76
C ARG A 54 6.70 -5.31 -1.86
N VAL A 55 7.56 -5.55 -0.87
CA VAL A 55 8.97 -5.10 -0.87
C VAL A 55 9.74 -5.63 -2.08
N LYS A 56 9.59 -6.92 -2.40
CA LYS A 56 10.22 -7.53 -3.59
C LYS A 56 9.78 -6.84 -4.89
N TYR A 57 8.50 -6.51 -5.05
CA TYR A 57 8.01 -5.82 -6.25
C TYR A 57 8.46 -4.37 -6.30
N LEU A 58 8.57 -3.67 -5.16
CA LEU A 58 9.17 -2.33 -5.10
C LEU A 58 10.64 -2.33 -5.56
N ARG A 59 11.44 -3.28 -5.08
CA ARG A 59 12.83 -3.47 -5.54
C ARG A 59 12.91 -3.74 -7.04
N LYS A 60 12.01 -4.59 -7.58
CA LYS A 60 11.89 -4.83 -9.02
C LYS A 60 11.51 -3.59 -9.82
N ARG A 61 10.73 -2.68 -9.23
CA ARG A 61 10.39 -1.37 -9.83
C ARG A 61 11.58 -0.41 -9.83
N GLY A 62 12.63 -0.67 -9.04
CA GLY A 62 13.83 0.16 -8.93
C GLY A 62 13.91 0.98 -7.65
N VAL A 63 12.97 0.85 -6.72
CA VAL A 63 13.07 1.51 -5.41
C VAL A 63 14.22 0.89 -4.62
N THR A 64 15.06 1.72 -3.99
CA THR A 64 16.07 1.23 -3.05
C THR A 64 15.39 0.94 -1.72
N VAL A 65 15.25 -0.33 -1.36
CA VAL A 65 14.56 -0.76 -0.13
C VAL A 65 15.47 -1.67 0.70
N GLY A 66 15.76 -1.24 1.92
CA GLY A 66 16.50 -1.97 2.94
C GLY A 66 15.77 -3.18 3.50
N GLU A 67 16.31 -3.76 4.57
CA GLU A 67 15.80 -4.96 5.21
C GLU A 67 14.79 -4.64 6.32
N ASN A 68 13.89 -5.59 6.61
CA ASN A 68 12.86 -5.46 7.64
C ASN A 68 11.93 -4.24 7.48
N VAL A 69 11.80 -3.71 6.26
CA VAL A 69 10.86 -2.64 5.94
C VAL A 69 9.43 -3.18 5.98
N PHE A 70 8.54 -2.42 6.60
CA PHE A 70 7.10 -2.68 6.56
C PHE A 70 6.42 -1.69 5.60
N VAL A 71 5.80 -2.21 4.55
CA VAL A 71 4.98 -1.43 3.62
C VAL A 71 3.57 -1.96 3.72
N ASP A 72 2.63 -1.16 4.19
CA ASP A 72 1.23 -1.55 4.33
C ASP A 72 0.49 -1.57 2.98
N LEU A 73 -0.75 -2.03 2.97
CA LEU A 73 -1.61 -2.08 1.79
C LEU A 73 -1.95 -0.68 1.27
N GLY A 74 -2.01 -0.56 -0.05
CA GLY A 74 -2.40 0.65 -0.74
C GLY A 74 -1.38 1.79 -0.67
N VAL A 75 -0.19 1.56 -0.12
CA VAL A 75 0.89 2.54 -0.11
C VAL A 75 1.30 2.85 -1.55
N PHE A 76 1.21 4.12 -1.94
CA PHE A 76 1.62 4.60 -3.24
C PHE A 76 3.06 5.10 -3.15
N ILE A 77 4.00 4.38 -3.77
CA ILE A 77 5.38 4.85 -3.93
C ILE A 77 5.58 5.20 -5.39
N GLU A 78 6.07 6.41 -5.63
CA GLU A 78 6.62 6.95 -6.87
C GLU A 78 6.62 6.00 -8.08
N ILE A 79 5.79 6.30 -9.09
CA ILE A 79 5.58 5.43 -10.25
C ILE A 79 6.45 5.78 -11.46
N THR A 80 6.87 7.04 -11.59
CA THR A 80 7.58 7.55 -12.77
C THR A 80 9.08 7.43 -12.57
N THR A 81 9.56 7.74 -11.36
CA THR A 81 10.99 7.74 -11.01
C THR A 81 11.27 6.94 -9.74
N PRO A 82 10.91 5.65 -9.68
CA PRO A 82 11.05 4.83 -8.46
C PRO A 82 12.49 4.75 -7.94
N LEU A 83 13.49 4.89 -8.82
CA LEU A 83 14.92 4.95 -8.50
C LEU A 83 15.28 6.14 -7.59
N SER A 84 14.43 7.16 -7.54
CA SER A 84 14.58 8.36 -6.70
C SER A 84 13.94 8.20 -5.32
N VAL A 85 13.56 6.99 -4.92
CA VAL A 85 13.08 6.69 -3.57
C VAL A 85 14.03 5.74 -2.87
N ILE A 86 14.47 6.13 -1.68
CA ILE A 86 15.32 5.34 -0.79
C ILE A 86 14.55 5.08 0.50
N ILE A 87 14.47 3.83 0.89
CA ILE A 87 13.83 3.36 2.13
C ILE A 87 14.85 2.50 2.85
N GLU A 88 15.35 2.96 3.99
CA GLU A 88 16.33 2.25 4.80
C GLU A 88 15.68 1.19 5.70
N ASP A 89 16.52 0.42 6.37
CA ASP A 89 16.11 -0.71 7.19
C ASP A 89 15.12 -0.30 8.29
N TYR A 90 14.19 -1.20 8.60
CA TYR A 90 13.17 -1.03 9.65
C TYR A 90 12.20 0.15 9.46
N ALA A 91 12.25 0.89 8.34
CA ALA A 91 11.25 1.90 8.06
C ALA A 91 9.85 1.26 7.94
N ALA A 92 8.84 1.96 8.47
CA ALA A 92 7.45 1.51 8.43
C ALA A 92 6.57 2.54 7.71
N ILE A 93 5.81 2.10 6.72
CA ILE A 93 4.95 2.94 5.89
C ILE A 93 3.52 2.42 5.99
N GLY A 94 2.66 3.21 6.64
CA GLY A 94 1.30 2.83 6.98
C GLY A 94 0.31 2.91 5.82
N TYR A 95 -0.84 2.27 6.00
CA TYR A 95 -1.90 2.11 5.00
C TYR A 95 -2.16 3.36 4.16
N GLY A 96 -2.11 3.22 2.83
CA GLY A 96 -2.48 4.29 1.90
C GLY A 96 -1.59 5.55 1.95
N ALA A 97 -0.43 5.51 2.63
CA ALA A 97 0.53 6.61 2.56
C ALA A 97 1.07 6.79 1.13
N VAL A 98 1.56 7.99 0.83
CA VAL A 98 2.01 8.38 -0.50
C VAL A 98 3.43 8.95 -0.42
N ILE A 99 4.36 8.36 -1.17
CA ILE A 99 5.76 8.77 -1.23
C ILE A 99 6.06 9.26 -2.65
N TYR A 100 6.28 10.56 -2.82
CA TYR A 100 6.61 11.16 -4.10
C TYR A 100 8.10 11.44 -4.23
N ALA A 101 8.65 11.36 -5.44
CA ALA A 101 10.01 11.83 -5.77
C ALA A 101 10.07 12.69 -7.03
N HIS A 102 8.97 12.82 -7.78
CA HIS A 102 8.87 13.77 -8.89
C HIS A 102 7.72 14.77 -8.71
N ASP A 103 7.83 15.90 -9.41
CA ASP A 103 6.80 16.91 -9.55
C ASP A 103 6.78 17.40 -11.00
N ALA A 104 5.64 17.20 -11.66
CA ALA A 104 5.38 17.64 -13.02
C ALA A 104 4.20 18.62 -13.09
N SER A 105 3.72 19.11 -11.94
CA SER A 105 2.44 19.82 -11.80
C SER A 105 2.39 21.13 -12.59
N LEU A 106 3.55 21.72 -12.87
CA LEU A 106 3.69 23.00 -13.57
C LEU A 106 4.25 22.86 -14.99
N ASN A 107 4.58 21.63 -15.43
CA ASN A 107 5.26 21.41 -16.71
C ASN A 107 4.47 21.94 -17.89
N GLN A 108 3.18 21.60 -17.97
CA GLN A 108 2.33 22.01 -19.09
C GLN A 108 2.05 23.51 -19.10
N ALA A 109 1.87 24.11 -17.92
CA ALA A 109 1.49 25.52 -17.79
C ALA A 109 2.65 26.48 -18.07
N TYR A 110 3.89 26.04 -17.83
CA TYR A 110 5.08 26.90 -17.86
C TYR A 110 6.22 26.36 -18.73
N ASP A 111 6.00 25.31 -19.51
CA ASP A 111 7.02 24.61 -20.33
C ASP A 111 8.27 24.21 -19.51
N LEU A 112 8.03 23.70 -18.29
CA LEU A 112 9.09 23.30 -17.37
C LEU A 112 9.39 21.80 -17.50
N PRO A 113 10.66 21.37 -17.33
CA PRO A 113 10.99 19.97 -17.21
C PRO A 113 10.45 19.40 -15.88
N MET A 114 10.18 18.10 -15.87
CA MET A 114 9.82 17.38 -14.64
C MET A 114 10.94 17.50 -13.61
N ARG A 115 10.58 17.97 -12.41
CA ARG A 115 11.51 18.05 -11.29
C ARG A 115 11.56 16.70 -10.60
N VAL A 116 12.76 16.17 -10.41
CA VAL A 116 12.99 14.90 -9.68
C VAL A 116 13.94 15.19 -8.53
N LYS A 117 13.57 14.77 -7.33
CA LYS A 117 14.39 14.88 -6.12
C LYS A 117 14.26 13.61 -5.31
N THR A 118 15.38 13.12 -4.81
CA THR A 118 15.41 11.89 -4.02
C THR A 118 14.63 12.07 -2.71
N THR A 119 13.64 11.24 -2.49
CA THR A 119 12.91 11.15 -1.23
C THR A 119 13.48 10.00 -0.43
N HIS A 120 13.87 10.28 0.82
CA HIS A 120 14.69 9.39 1.62
C HIS A 120 14.04 9.13 2.97
N LEU A 121 13.58 7.88 3.17
CA LEU A 121 13.09 7.39 4.44
C LEU A 121 14.23 6.68 5.16
N LYS A 122 14.74 7.27 6.23
CA LYS A 122 15.89 6.73 6.97
C LYS A 122 15.51 5.61 7.94
N TRP A 123 16.54 5.02 8.53
CA TRP A 123 16.47 3.90 9.46
C TRP A 123 15.36 4.07 10.50
N ASN A 124 14.50 3.05 10.62
CA ASN A 124 13.45 2.95 11.62
C ASN A 124 12.47 4.14 11.68
N CYS A 125 12.37 4.94 10.61
CA CYS A 125 11.38 6.01 10.53
C CYS A 125 9.97 5.43 10.30
N ALA A 126 8.93 6.18 10.69
CA ALA A 126 7.54 5.78 10.54
C ALA A 126 6.74 6.83 9.77
N VAL A 127 6.09 6.41 8.68
CA VAL A 127 5.13 7.22 7.93
C VAL A 127 3.73 6.71 8.23
N GLY A 128 2.91 7.53 8.88
CA GLY A 128 1.57 7.17 9.32
C GLY A 128 0.61 6.92 8.16
N ALA A 129 -0.49 6.23 8.45
CA ALA A 129 -1.51 5.92 7.45
C ALA A 129 -2.00 7.19 6.73
N ARG A 130 -2.09 7.12 5.40
CA ARG A 130 -2.53 8.20 4.51
C ARG A 130 -1.74 9.51 4.64
N ALA A 131 -0.54 9.48 5.23
CA ALA A 131 0.38 10.61 5.18
C ALA A 131 1.01 10.75 3.78
N MET A 132 1.46 11.95 3.46
CA MET A 132 2.16 12.28 2.20
C MET A 132 3.57 12.77 2.50
N VAL A 133 4.55 12.20 1.81
CA VAL A 133 5.94 12.68 1.79
C VAL A 133 6.21 13.26 0.40
N MET A 134 6.47 14.58 0.36
CA MET A 134 6.63 15.30 -0.90
C MET A 134 8.01 15.07 -1.54
N PRO A 135 8.17 15.36 -2.85
CA PRO A 135 9.43 15.17 -3.57
C PRO A 135 10.63 15.83 -2.90
N GLY A 136 11.67 15.05 -2.64
CA GLY A 136 12.93 15.55 -2.09
C GLY A 136 12.96 15.66 -0.58
N VAL A 137 11.93 15.20 0.13
CA VAL A 137 11.88 15.22 1.59
C VAL A 137 12.64 14.03 2.16
N THR A 138 13.47 14.30 3.16
CA THR A 138 14.11 13.29 4.00
C THR A 138 13.34 13.13 5.30
N VAL A 139 12.92 11.90 5.62
CA VAL A 139 12.37 11.55 6.93
C VAL A 139 13.50 10.95 7.77
N GLY A 140 13.88 11.65 8.83
CA GLY A 140 15.03 11.33 9.68
C GLY A 140 14.97 9.97 10.38
N GLU A 141 16.09 9.57 10.98
CA GLU A 141 16.22 8.32 11.72
C GLU A 141 15.28 8.30 12.91
N GLY A 142 14.46 7.25 13.04
CA GLY A 142 13.43 7.15 14.07
C GLY A 142 12.35 8.25 14.01
N ALA A 143 12.32 9.08 12.97
CA ALA A 143 11.35 10.15 12.86
C ALA A 143 9.96 9.62 12.53
N GLY A 144 8.93 10.38 12.88
CA GLY A 144 7.53 10.03 12.65
C GLY A 144 6.79 11.06 11.82
N VAL A 145 6.04 10.64 10.81
CA VAL A 145 5.04 11.46 10.13
C VAL A 145 3.66 10.99 10.57
N ALA A 146 2.91 11.83 11.28
CA ALA A 146 1.61 11.44 11.82
C ALA A 146 0.62 11.06 10.71
N PRO A 147 -0.38 10.20 10.99
CA PRO A 147 -1.41 9.85 10.02
C PRO A 147 -2.08 11.07 9.39
N GLY A 148 -2.25 11.06 8.07
CA GLY A 148 -2.85 12.14 7.31
C GLY A 148 -2.00 13.43 7.18
N ALA A 149 -0.78 13.47 7.72
CA ALA A 149 0.09 14.64 7.61
C ALA A 149 0.73 14.77 6.21
N VAL A 150 1.10 15.98 5.81
CA VAL A 150 1.77 16.27 4.53
C VAL A 150 3.15 16.88 4.80
N ALA A 151 4.18 16.05 4.75
CA ALA A 151 5.57 16.45 4.92
C ALA A 151 6.08 17.13 3.64
N VAL A 152 6.23 18.46 3.72
CA VAL A 152 6.74 19.32 2.63
C VAL A 152 8.19 19.79 2.87
N LYS A 153 8.77 19.44 4.02
CA LYS A 153 10.14 19.75 4.46
C LYS A 153 10.72 18.50 5.13
N ASP A 154 12.05 18.45 5.23
CA ASP A 154 12.75 17.39 5.94
C ASP A 154 12.27 17.26 7.40
N VAL A 155 12.11 16.02 7.84
CA VAL A 155 11.73 15.69 9.21
C VAL A 155 13.00 15.37 9.99
N PRO A 156 13.30 16.09 11.09
CA PRO A 156 14.49 15.81 11.88
C PRO A 156 14.45 14.42 12.52
N ASP A 157 15.62 13.85 12.76
CA ASP A 157 15.77 12.57 13.47
C ASP A 157 15.06 12.62 14.83
N MET A 158 14.42 11.51 15.21
CA MET A 158 13.72 11.34 16.50
C MET A 158 12.62 12.39 16.77
N VAL A 159 12.09 13.05 15.74
CA VAL A 159 10.97 13.99 15.84
C VAL A 159 9.73 13.42 15.16
N VAL A 160 8.57 13.64 15.79
CA VAL A 160 7.27 13.37 15.19
C VAL A 160 6.70 14.68 14.67
N VAL A 161 6.30 14.71 13.39
CA VAL A 161 5.62 15.83 12.74
C VAL A 161 4.16 15.49 12.43
N GLY A 162 3.29 16.49 12.38
CA GLY A 162 1.89 16.31 12.02
C GLY A 162 1.28 17.56 11.40
N GLY A 163 0.16 17.41 10.69
CA GLY A 163 -0.55 18.52 10.02
C GLY A 163 -0.29 18.64 8.52
N ASN A 164 -0.88 19.67 7.90
CA ASN A 164 -0.69 20.03 6.50
C ASN A 164 -0.55 21.56 6.38
N PRO A 165 0.68 22.10 6.24
CA PRO A 165 1.95 21.37 6.19
C PRO A 165 2.29 20.69 7.52
N ALA A 166 3.05 19.59 7.46
CA ALA A 166 3.50 18.90 8.67
C ALA A 166 4.53 19.74 9.42
N GLU A 167 4.30 19.94 10.72
CA GLU A 167 5.18 20.67 11.62
C GLU A 167 5.51 19.80 12.85
N PRO A 168 6.64 20.02 13.55
CA PRO A 168 7.01 19.25 14.73
C PRO A 168 5.93 19.32 15.82
N ILE A 169 5.50 18.16 16.32
CA ILE A 169 4.48 18.06 17.38
C ILE A 169 5.07 17.53 18.70
N MET A 170 6.06 16.64 18.64
CA MET A 170 6.75 16.10 19.82
C MET A 170 8.04 15.39 19.44
N LYS A 171 8.87 15.09 20.44
CA LYS A 171 10.00 14.15 20.28
C LYS A 171 9.49 12.71 20.35
N LEU A 172 10.12 11.82 19.59
CA LEU A 172 9.81 10.40 19.62
C LEU A 172 10.00 9.81 21.02
N GLU A 173 11.03 10.24 21.74
CA GLU A 173 11.32 9.76 23.09
C GLU A 173 10.15 10.02 24.06
N ASP A 174 9.53 11.19 23.97
CA ASP A 174 8.39 11.56 24.82
C ASP A 174 7.15 10.73 24.47
N LEU A 175 6.92 10.49 23.17
CA LEU A 175 5.85 9.59 22.71
C LEU A 175 6.03 8.16 23.25
N VAL A 176 7.24 7.61 23.13
CA VAL A 176 7.56 6.25 23.60
C VAL A 176 7.40 6.14 25.11
N LYS A 177 7.90 7.11 25.89
CA LYS A 177 7.70 7.15 27.35
C LYS A 177 6.22 7.20 27.71
N GLY A 178 5.43 7.99 26.98
CA GLY A 178 3.98 8.05 27.13
C GLY A 178 3.32 6.69 26.95
N TRP A 179 3.67 5.97 25.87
CA TRP A 179 3.17 4.61 25.63
C TRP A 179 3.63 3.60 26.67
N GLN A 180 4.90 3.64 27.12
CA GLN A 180 5.38 2.74 28.17
C GLN A 180 4.67 2.97 29.50
N PHE A 181 4.33 4.23 29.82
CA PHE A 181 3.56 4.57 31.00
C PHE A 181 2.11 4.08 30.87
N ASP A 182 1.47 4.33 29.73
CA ASP A 182 0.11 3.87 29.45
C ASP A 182 0.00 2.34 29.50
N MET A 183 0.95 1.61 28.91
CA MET A 183 1.00 0.14 28.96
C MET A 183 1.09 -0.43 30.39
N LYS A 184 1.79 0.24 31.30
CA LYS A 184 1.86 -0.17 32.70
C LYS A 184 0.54 0.07 33.44
N LYS A 185 -0.20 1.11 33.05
CA LYS A 185 -1.43 1.54 33.71
C LYS A 185 -2.67 0.86 33.14
N HIS A 186 -2.67 0.64 31.83
CA HIS A 186 -3.77 0.10 31.02
C HIS A 186 -3.27 -1.06 30.14
N PRO A 187 -2.72 -2.14 30.73
CA PRO A 187 -2.26 -3.32 30.00
C PRO A 187 -3.30 -3.89 29.02
N GLU A 188 -4.59 -3.76 29.36
CA GLU A 188 -5.72 -4.22 28.57
C GLU A 188 -5.88 -3.56 27.19
N ASN A 189 -5.30 -2.37 26.99
CA ASN A 189 -5.38 -1.64 25.72
C ASN A 189 -4.40 -2.19 24.67
N TYR A 190 -3.43 -3.01 25.07
CA TYR A 190 -2.33 -3.44 24.21
C TYR A 190 -2.59 -4.84 23.65
N TYR A 191 -2.52 -4.97 22.33
CA TYR A 191 -2.88 -6.21 21.61
C TYR A 191 -2.11 -7.44 22.08
N ASP A 192 -0.88 -7.29 22.55
CA ASP A 192 -0.06 -8.40 23.02
C ASP A 192 -0.40 -8.85 24.44
N ASN A 193 -1.24 -8.10 25.15
CA ASN A 193 -1.72 -8.48 26.47
C ASN A 193 -3.00 -9.32 26.38
N PRO A 194 -3.07 -10.49 27.04
CA PRO A 194 -4.30 -11.28 27.06
C PRO A 194 -5.42 -10.53 27.79
N THR A 195 -6.55 -10.27 27.11
CA THR A 195 -7.76 -9.70 27.72
C THR A 195 -8.94 -10.62 27.52
N ALA A 196 -9.89 -10.58 28.46
CA ALA A 196 -11.09 -11.43 28.46
C ALA A 196 -12.06 -11.13 27.30
N VAL A 197 -11.91 -9.98 26.63
CA VAL A 197 -12.80 -9.52 25.53
C VAL A 197 -12.20 -9.82 24.14
N ARG A 198 -11.05 -10.49 24.09
CA ARG A 198 -10.34 -10.69 22.82
C ARG A 198 -11.08 -11.73 21.97
N PRO A 199 -11.51 -11.39 20.74
CA PRO A 199 -11.97 -12.40 19.80
C PRO A 199 -10.79 -13.32 19.41
N PRO A 200 -11.02 -14.62 19.19
CA PRO A 200 -9.98 -15.58 18.79
C PRO A 200 -9.17 -15.06 17.58
N LYS A 201 -7.85 -15.30 17.56
CA LYS A 201 -6.91 -14.62 16.64
C LYS A 201 -7.05 -15.08 15.19
N THR A 202 -7.71 -16.19 14.93
CA THR A 202 -8.02 -16.68 13.58
C THR A 202 -9.38 -17.34 13.54
N ILE A 203 -9.98 -17.44 12.34
CA ILE A 203 -11.19 -18.25 12.11
C ILE A 203 -11.00 -19.69 12.59
N ALA A 204 -9.78 -20.23 12.50
CA ALA A 204 -9.48 -21.58 12.97
C ALA A 204 -9.48 -21.69 14.50
N GLU A 205 -8.91 -20.71 15.20
CA GLU A 205 -8.97 -20.63 16.67
C GLU A 205 -10.40 -20.43 17.16
N GLU A 206 -11.19 -19.66 16.41
CA GLU A 206 -12.60 -19.45 16.68
C GLU A 206 -13.42 -20.74 16.50
N TRP A 207 -13.12 -21.52 15.47
CA TRP A 207 -13.73 -22.84 15.26
C TRP A 207 -13.31 -23.86 16.32
N ILE A 208 -12.08 -23.79 16.82
CA ILE A 208 -11.61 -24.62 17.93
C ILE A 208 -12.38 -24.26 19.20
N HIS A 209 -12.46 -22.96 19.51
CA HIS A 209 -13.20 -22.46 20.66
C HIS A 209 -14.70 -22.85 20.59
N TRP A 210 -15.35 -22.67 19.44
CA TRP A 210 -16.75 -23.08 19.25
C TRP A 210 -16.97 -24.57 19.44
N ARG A 211 -16.01 -25.39 19.01
CA ARG A 211 -16.05 -26.84 19.18
C ARG A 211 -15.87 -27.25 20.63
N GLU A 212 -15.00 -26.55 21.37
CA GLU A 212 -14.80 -26.75 22.81
C GLU A 212 -16.02 -26.31 23.62
N GLU A 213 -16.73 -25.26 23.19
CA GLU A 213 -17.97 -24.76 23.80
C GLU A 213 -19.24 -25.52 23.36
N GLY A 214 -19.13 -26.44 22.39
CA GLY A 214 -20.25 -27.26 21.91
C GLY A 214 -21.27 -26.53 21.04
N LEU A 215 -20.89 -25.40 20.42
CA LEU A 215 -21.74 -24.62 19.52
C LEU A 215 -21.80 -25.27 18.12
N GLU A 216 -23.01 -25.40 17.57
CA GLU A 216 -23.19 -25.90 16.20
C GLU A 216 -23.07 -24.77 15.16
N ILE A 217 -22.40 -25.05 14.03
CA ILE A 217 -22.11 -24.09 12.93
C ILE A 217 -23.34 -23.28 12.47
N ASN A 218 -24.54 -23.87 12.54
CA ASN A 218 -25.78 -23.23 12.10
C ASN A 218 -26.25 -22.11 13.04
N GLN A 219 -25.89 -22.15 14.33
CA GLN A 219 -26.24 -21.11 15.31
C GLN A 219 -25.38 -19.84 15.14
N ALA A 220 -24.21 -19.96 14.52
CA ALA A 220 -23.29 -18.85 14.30
C ALA A 220 -23.61 -18.03 13.03
N ILE A 221 -24.33 -18.59 12.06
CA ILE A 221 -24.77 -17.85 10.86
C ILE A 221 -25.79 -16.77 11.25
N ASP A 222 -26.61 -17.03 12.28
CA ASP A 222 -27.52 -16.04 12.88
C ASP A 222 -26.79 -14.94 13.69
N LEU A 223 -25.53 -15.18 14.10
CA LEU A 223 -24.66 -14.21 14.80
C LEU A 223 -23.70 -13.47 13.85
N ARG A 224 -23.57 -13.89 12.58
CA ARG A 224 -22.57 -13.39 11.61
C ARG A 224 -23.19 -12.81 10.34
N THR A 225 -24.03 -11.80 10.49
CA THR A 225 -24.25 -10.84 9.40
C THR A 225 -24.06 -9.44 9.93
N GLY A 226 -22.79 -9.06 10.13
CA GLY A 226 -22.39 -7.72 10.54
C GLY A 226 -21.55 -7.08 9.45
N THR A 227 -22.18 -6.23 8.64
CA THR A 227 -21.43 -5.14 8.01
C THR A 227 -21.41 -3.96 9.00
N PRO A 228 -20.46 -3.00 8.88
CA PRO A 228 -20.33 -1.87 9.82
C PRO A 228 -21.57 -0.98 10.00
N PHE A 229 -22.63 -1.17 9.20
CA PHE A 229 -23.85 -0.37 9.21
C PHE A 229 -24.90 -0.83 10.25
N ASP A 230 -24.79 -2.04 10.78
CA ASP A 230 -25.81 -2.61 11.69
C ASP A 230 -25.82 -1.92 13.07
N TYR A 231 -24.70 -1.32 13.48
CA TYR A 231 -24.59 -0.53 14.73
C TYR A 231 -25.51 0.70 14.77
N ILE A 232 -25.93 1.24 13.62
CA ILE A 232 -26.81 2.42 13.53
C ILE A 232 -28.29 2.05 13.78
N LEU A 233 -28.68 0.81 13.48
CA LEU A 233 -30.06 0.33 13.62
C LEU A 233 -30.38 -0.08 15.06
N ASP A 234 -29.41 -0.66 15.77
CA ASP A 234 -29.56 -1.00 17.18
C ASP A 234 -29.59 0.24 18.09
N TYR A 235 -28.83 1.30 17.75
CA TYR A 235 -28.95 2.58 18.44
C TYR A 235 -30.37 3.16 18.36
N LYS A 236 -31.07 2.98 17.23
CA LYS A 236 -32.46 3.44 17.05
C LYS A 236 -33.49 2.57 17.79
N LYS A 237 -33.25 1.27 17.96
CA LYS A 237 -34.11 0.38 18.75
C LYS A 237 -33.97 0.67 20.25
N ILE A 238 -32.75 0.85 20.74
CA ILE A 238 -32.47 1.18 22.14
C ILE A 238 -33.14 2.50 22.54
N LYS A 239 -33.13 3.50 21.64
CA LYS A 239 -33.82 4.78 21.88
C LYS A 239 -35.35 4.62 21.97
N LYS A 240 -35.94 3.72 21.18
CA LYS A 240 -37.39 3.42 21.17
C LYS A 240 -37.86 2.64 22.40
N THR A 241 -36.96 1.90 23.04
CA THR A 241 -37.25 1.14 24.28
C THR A 241 -37.01 1.96 25.55
N GLN A 242 -36.16 3.00 25.47
CA GLN A 242 -35.94 3.97 26.54
C GLN A 242 -36.97 5.12 26.54
N GLU A 243 -37.68 5.35 25.43
CA GLU A 243 -38.71 6.40 25.32
C GLU A 243 -40.13 5.96 25.69
N SER A 244 -40.43 4.67 25.87
CA SER A 244 -41.74 4.17 26.35
C SER A 244 -42.98 4.57 25.54
#